data_AF-A0A2D6RAJ6-F1
#
_entry.id   AF-A0A2D6RAJ6-F1
#
_cell.length_a   1.000
_cell.length_b   1.000
_cell.length_c   1.000
_cell.angle_alpha   90.00
_cell.angle_beta   90.00
_cell.angle_gamma   90.00
#
_symmetry.space_group_name_H-M   'P 1'
#
loop_
_entity.id
_entity.type
_entity.pdbx_description
1 polymer ?
#
loop_
_entity_poly.entity_id
_entity_poly.type
_entity_poly.pdbx_seq_one_letter_code
_entity_poly.pdbx_strand_id
1 'polypeptide(L)'
;DFSSCFTHFDGEDSTGSAQDGYGTRNYPENGQVDVDFDCSFNEGFREDMYLNENGTIEIKMTFNIFSGDCNDNSDCTNLTLSLKKGTVTVASQEFPEMNNDGNDQTINWNVPVDRNMTRWNKSGNEKPVIQVEYSKPVYQGLDCFVLDCSGDFTIYYSNQNNSAVEVLFPVVNKTEPIVVDDETGIGGAVGDALPGFGLMAGMAALAMAAVAGSRVKKEE
;
A
#
# COMPACT_ATOMS: atom_id res chain seq x y z
N ASP A 1 -2.52 -4.86 -18.87
CA ASP A 1 -2.60 -6.00 -17.93
C ASP A 1 -2.55 -5.46 -16.50
N PHE A 2 -3.32 -6.05 -15.58
CA PHE A 2 -3.39 -5.67 -14.16
C PHE A 2 -2.50 -6.57 -13.27
N SER A 3 -1.64 -7.38 -13.86
CA SER A 3 -0.85 -8.39 -13.14
C SER A 3 0.37 -7.84 -12.37
N SER A 4 0.76 -6.59 -12.59
CA SER A 4 1.98 -5.97 -12.04
C SER A 4 1.71 -4.59 -11.46
N CYS A 5 0.84 -4.54 -10.45
CA CYS A 5 0.32 -3.30 -9.90
C CYS A 5 1.29 -2.53 -9.00
N PHE A 6 1.81 -3.07 -7.89
CA PHE A 6 2.75 -2.32 -7.03
C PHE A 6 3.93 -3.19 -6.58
N THR A 7 5.14 -2.73 -6.83
CA THR A 7 6.38 -3.27 -6.23
C THR A 7 6.78 -2.54 -4.96
N HIS A 8 6.45 -1.26 -4.88
CA HIS A 8 6.61 -0.36 -3.75
C HIS A 8 5.53 0.73 -3.82
N PHE A 9 5.38 1.50 -2.75
CA PHE A 9 4.39 2.58 -2.62
C PHE A 9 5.10 3.93 -2.42
N ASP A 10 6.17 4.15 -3.17
CA ASP A 10 6.93 5.39 -3.10
C ASP A 10 6.46 6.36 -4.19
N GLY A 11 5.92 7.51 -3.77
CA GLY A 11 5.46 8.55 -4.67
C GLY A 11 6.57 9.21 -5.50
N GLU A 12 7.84 8.99 -5.13
CA GLU A 12 9.04 9.52 -5.79
C GLU A 12 9.74 8.47 -6.67
N ASP A 13 9.34 7.19 -6.59
CA ASP A 13 9.98 6.10 -7.33
C ASP A 13 9.06 5.52 -8.41
N SER A 14 9.59 5.44 -9.63
CA SER A 14 8.91 4.90 -10.81
C SER A 14 9.31 3.45 -11.12
N THR A 15 10.21 2.86 -10.33
CA THR A 15 10.74 1.52 -10.60
C THR A 15 9.77 0.39 -10.22
N GLY A 16 9.80 -0.72 -10.94
CA GLY A 16 9.07 -1.96 -10.59
C GLY A 16 7.54 -1.97 -10.85
N SER A 17 6.92 -0.84 -11.18
CA SER A 17 5.60 -0.81 -11.81
C SER A 17 5.68 -1.25 -13.30
N ALA A 18 4.55 -1.51 -13.95
CA ALA A 18 4.51 -1.75 -15.42
C ALA A 18 5.38 -0.72 -16.18
N GLN A 19 5.96 -1.09 -17.33
CA GLN A 19 6.91 -0.24 -18.08
C GLN A 19 6.38 1.18 -18.32
N ASP A 20 5.07 1.30 -18.56
CA ASP A 20 4.39 2.57 -18.83
C ASP A 20 3.81 3.24 -17.57
N GLY A 21 3.92 2.61 -16.40
CA GLY A 21 3.46 3.15 -15.12
C GLY A 21 1.96 2.99 -14.85
N TYR A 22 1.21 2.32 -15.74
CA TYR A 22 -0.22 2.06 -15.61
C TYR A 22 -0.59 0.70 -16.23
N GLY A 23 -1.80 0.24 -15.91
CA GLY A 23 -2.41 -0.91 -16.55
C GLY A 23 -3.78 -0.54 -17.10
N THR A 24 -4.02 -0.88 -18.36
CA THR A 24 -5.32 -0.67 -19.02
C THR A 24 -5.94 -1.99 -19.44
N ARG A 25 -7.27 -2.05 -19.39
CA ARG A 25 -8.08 -3.06 -20.04
C ARG A 25 -9.16 -2.37 -20.87
N ASN A 26 -9.27 -2.79 -22.13
CA ASN A 26 -10.26 -2.29 -23.08
C ASN A 26 -11.40 -3.29 -23.18
N TYR A 27 -12.59 -2.78 -23.42
CA TYR A 27 -13.85 -3.52 -23.48
C TYR A 27 -14.54 -3.25 -24.82
N PRO A 28 -15.07 -4.29 -25.47
CA PRO A 28 -15.74 -4.13 -26.75
C PRO A 28 -17.00 -3.27 -26.63
N GLU A 29 -17.38 -2.64 -27.73
CA GLU A 29 -18.68 -1.97 -27.85
C GLU A 29 -19.83 -2.91 -27.48
N ASN A 30 -20.90 -2.35 -26.90
CA ASN A 30 -22.05 -3.09 -26.37
C ASN A 30 -21.70 -4.06 -25.23
N GLY A 31 -20.53 -3.93 -24.64
CA GLY A 31 -20.07 -4.72 -23.49
C GLY A 31 -20.32 -4.05 -22.14
N GLN A 32 -19.64 -4.59 -21.13
CA GLN A 32 -19.61 -4.06 -19.77
C GLN A 32 -18.15 -3.86 -19.36
N VAL A 33 -17.85 -2.67 -18.85
CA VAL A 33 -16.57 -2.34 -18.21
C VAL A 33 -16.59 -2.97 -16.84
N ASP A 34 -15.99 -4.15 -16.72
CA ASP A 34 -16.04 -4.99 -15.52
C ASP A 34 -14.64 -5.38 -15.03
N VAL A 35 -14.27 -4.87 -13.87
CA VAL A 35 -13.02 -5.19 -13.19
C VAL A 35 -13.28 -5.71 -11.79
N ASP A 36 -12.65 -6.84 -11.50
CA ASP A 36 -12.39 -7.33 -10.15
C ASP A 36 -10.97 -7.92 -10.20
N PHE A 37 -10.04 -7.26 -9.53
CA PHE A 37 -8.67 -7.77 -9.42
C PHE A 37 -8.03 -7.39 -8.09
N ASP A 38 -7.16 -8.29 -7.64
CA ASP A 38 -6.33 -8.08 -6.46
C ASP A 38 -4.94 -7.59 -6.88
N CYS A 39 -4.62 -6.37 -6.45
CA CYS A 39 -3.27 -5.88 -6.46
C CYS A 39 -2.55 -6.31 -5.18
N SER A 40 -1.65 -7.28 -5.30
CA SER A 40 -0.79 -7.68 -4.20
C SER A 40 0.53 -6.91 -4.21
N PHE A 41 1.04 -6.61 -3.02
CA PHE A 41 2.44 -6.24 -2.85
C PHE A 41 3.36 -7.39 -3.32
N ASN A 42 4.33 -7.08 -4.18
CA ASN A 42 5.19 -8.09 -4.81
C ASN A 42 6.34 -8.55 -3.91
N GLU A 43 6.83 -7.69 -3.02
CA GLU A 43 7.91 -8.03 -2.10
C GLU A 43 7.38 -8.48 -0.73
N GLY A 44 8.05 -9.43 -0.08
CA GLY A 44 7.74 -9.77 1.31
C GLY A 44 8.29 -8.72 2.27
N PHE A 45 7.69 -8.57 3.45
CA PHE A 45 8.30 -7.75 4.49
C PHE A 45 9.57 -8.43 5.03
N ARG A 46 10.66 -7.68 5.19
CA ARG A 46 11.90 -8.18 5.81
C ARG A 46 11.73 -8.46 7.31
N GLU A 47 10.91 -7.64 7.95
CA GLU A 47 10.56 -7.72 9.38
C GLU A 47 9.06 -7.48 9.55
N ASP A 48 8.53 -7.76 10.74
CA ASP A 48 7.13 -7.46 11.04
C ASP A 48 6.91 -5.94 11.01
N MET A 49 5.88 -5.48 10.29
CA MET A 49 5.48 -4.08 10.29
C MET A 49 4.42 -3.85 11.36
N TYR A 50 4.66 -2.87 12.24
CA TYR A 50 3.72 -2.45 13.27
C TYR A 50 3.17 -1.08 12.96
N LEU A 51 1.85 -0.91 13.03
CA LEU A 51 1.17 0.35 12.76
C LEU A 51 0.80 1.06 14.06
N ASN A 52 0.80 2.39 14.03
CA ASN A 52 0.22 3.22 15.09
C ASN A 52 -1.28 2.95 15.17
N GLU A 53 -1.77 2.48 16.33
CA GLU A 53 -3.20 2.23 16.59
C GLU A 53 -4.08 3.48 16.43
N ASN A 54 -3.50 4.68 16.58
CA ASN A 54 -4.21 5.94 16.35
C ASN A 54 -3.81 6.60 15.02
N GLY A 55 -3.11 5.88 14.15
CA GLY A 55 -2.69 6.35 12.85
C GLY A 55 -3.74 6.13 11.76
N THR A 56 -3.43 6.65 10.58
CA THR A 56 -4.22 6.48 9.36
C THR A 56 -3.31 5.94 8.28
N ILE A 57 -3.76 4.93 7.54
CA ILE A 57 -3.15 4.51 6.29
C ILE A 57 -3.72 5.40 5.20
N GLU A 58 -2.85 6.12 4.49
CA GLU A 58 -3.24 7.00 3.40
C GLU A 58 -3.01 6.27 2.08
N ILE A 59 -4.06 6.11 1.28
CA ILE A 59 -4.01 5.44 -0.02
C ILE A 59 -4.46 6.45 -1.07
N LYS A 60 -3.55 6.82 -1.97
CA LYS A 60 -3.78 7.72 -3.08
C LYS A 60 -3.62 6.93 -4.38
N MET A 61 -4.66 6.91 -5.20
CA MET A 61 -4.65 6.18 -6.47
C MET A 61 -5.34 6.99 -7.55
N THR A 62 -4.84 6.89 -8.77
CA THR A 62 -5.42 7.56 -9.94
C THR A 62 -6.02 6.53 -10.87
N PHE A 63 -7.21 6.84 -11.38
CA PHE A 63 -7.98 6.03 -12.32
C PHE A 63 -8.34 6.86 -13.54
N ASN A 64 -8.39 6.22 -14.70
CA ASN A 64 -8.97 6.78 -15.91
C ASN A 64 -9.97 5.75 -16.44
N ILE A 65 -11.24 6.14 -16.48
CA ILE A 65 -12.33 5.23 -16.79
C ILE A 65 -13.15 5.86 -17.90
N PHE A 66 -13.37 5.11 -18.97
CA PHE A 66 -14.34 5.44 -20.00
C PHE A 66 -15.45 4.39 -20.00
N SER A 67 -16.65 4.80 -19.58
CA SER A 67 -17.81 3.92 -19.47
C SER A 67 -19.11 4.71 -19.58
N GLY A 68 -20.22 4.00 -19.74
CA GLY A 68 -21.55 4.57 -19.71
C GLY A 68 -22.10 4.72 -18.29
N ASP A 69 -23.28 5.32 -18.23
CA ASP A 69 -24.07 5.41 -17.00
C ASP A 69 -24.81 4.10 -16.71
N CYS A 70 -24.96 3.82 -15.42
CA CYS A 70 -25.81 2.73 -14.98
C CYS A 70 -27.27 3.00 -15.34
N ASN A 71 -27.98 1.98 -15.83
CA ASN A 71 -29.43 2.02 -16.02
C ASN A 71 -30.13 1.03 -15.07
N ASP A 72 -31.46 1.14 -14.94
CA ASP A 72 -32.26 0.31 -14.01
C ASP A 72 -32.20 -1.21 -14.31
N ASN A 73 -31.64 -1.62 -15.45
CA ASN A 73 -31.55 -3.01 -15.89
C ASN A 73 -30.12 -3.58 -15.86
N SER A 74 -29.12 -2.79 -15.46
CA SER A 74 -27.72 -3.22 -15.41
C SER A 74 -27.26 -3.46 -13.98
N ASP A 75 -26.58 -4.59 -13.76
CA ASP A 75 -25.89 -4.87 -12.50
C ASP A 75 -24.62 -4.03 -12.44
N CYS A 76 -24.69 -2.86 -11.81
CA CYS A 76 -23.56 -1.94 -11.68
C CYS A 76 -22.95 -1.97 -10.28
N THR A 77 -21.64 -1.82 -10.26
CA THR A 77 -20.83 -1.68 -9.05
C THR A 77 -20.02 -0.40 -9.19
N ASN A 78 -20.19 0.53 -8.27
CA ASN A 78 -19.33 1.71 -8.19
C ASN A 78 -17.90 1.30 -7.83
N LEU A 79 -16.93 2.18 -8.11
CA LEU A 79 -15.54 1.88 -7.80
C LEU A 79 -15.42 1.60 -6.30
N THR A 80 -15.04 0.38 -5.95
CA THR A 80 -14.88 -0.05 -4.57
C THR A 80 -13.45 -0.48 -4.39
N LEU A 81 -12.81 0.10 -3.37
CA LEU A 81 -11.49 -0.31 -2.95
C LEU A 81 -11.59 -1.09 -1.66
N SER A 82 -10.90 -2.22 -1.59
CA SER A 82 -10.77 -2.98 -0.35
C SER A 82 -9.32 -3.22 -0.01
N LEU A 83 -8.92 -2.82 1.20
CA LEU A 83 -7.63 -3.13 1.78
C LEU A 83 -7.75 -4.49 2.46
N LYS A 84 -6.96 -5.44 1.99
CA LYS A 84 -6.87 -6.80 2.50
C LYS A 84 -5.52 -7.01 3.17
N LYS A 85 -5.56 -7.75 4.28
CA LYS A 85 -4.41 -8.32 4.96
C LYS A 85 -4.34 -9.80 4.62
N GLY A 86 -3.49 -10.16 3.66
CA GLY A 86 -3.55 -11.48 3.01
C GLY A 86 -4.90 -11.65 2.30
N THR A 87 -5.74 -12.57 2.80
CA THR A 87 -7.08 -12.83 2.27
C THR A 87 -8.21 -12.14 3.05
N VAL A 88 -7.90 -11.47 4.15
CA VAL A 88 -8.91 -10.86 5.04
C VAL A 88 -9.08 -9.40 4.68
N THR A 89 -10.28 -9.01 4.26
CA THR A 89 -10.63 -7.59 4.10
C THR A 89 -10.65 -6.89 5.45
N VAL A 90 -9.79 -5.89 5.61
CA VAL A 90 -9.67 -5.10 6.85
C VAL A 90 -10.33 -3.73 6.73
N ALA A 91 -10.41 -3.17 5.52
CA ALA A 91 -11.18 -1.96 5.23
C ALA A 91 -11.73 -2.00 3.82
N SER A 92 -12.84 -1.31 3.58
CA SER A 92 -13.42 -1.15 2.25
C SER A 92 -14.12 0.21 2.16
N GLN A 93 -14.06 0.83 0.99
CA GLN A 93 -14.77 2.06 0.69
C GLN A 93 -15.23 2.09 -0.76
N GLU A 94 -16.49 2.49 -0.94
CA GLU A 94 -17.09 2.77 -2.24
C GLU A 94 -16.91 4.25 -2.61
N PHE A 95 -16.60 4.49 -3.89
CA PHE A 95 -16.42 5.80 -4.51
C PHE A 95 -17.49 5.96 -5.61
N PRO A 96 -18.67 6.52 -5.28
CA PRO A 96 -19.77 6.65 -6.24
C PRO A 96 -19.54 7.75 -7.29
N GLU A 97 -18.72 8.76 -6.96
CA GLU A 97 -18.49 9.95 -7.79
C GLU A 97 -17.25 9.77 -8.70
N MET A 98 -17.20 8.68 -9.46
CA MET A 98 -16.15 8.48 -10.47
C MET A 98 -16.50 9.13 -11.81
N ASN A 99 -15.51 9.78 -12.42
CA ASN A 99 -15.53 10.30 -13.77
C ASN A 99 -15.41 9.14 -14.75
N ASN A 100 -16.40 9.03 -15.64
CA ASN A 100 -16.52 7.98 -16.65
C ASN A 100 -16.20 8.50 -18.07
N ASP A 101 -15.67 9.73 -18.20
CA ASP A 101 -15.46 10.41 -19.49
C ASP A 101 -14.05 10.18 -20.07
N GLY A 102 -13.27 9.23 -19.53
CA GLY A 102 -11.90 8.96 -19.97
C GLY A 102 -10.89 10.01 -19.49
N ASN A 103 -11.20 10.74 -18.42
CA ASN A 103 -10.28 11.68 -17.77
C ASN A 103 -9.72 11.08 -16.48
N ASP A 104 -8.50 11.48 -16.13
CA ASP A 104 -7.86 11.03 -14.90
C ASP A 104 -8.57 11.61 -13.66
N GLN A 105 -8.82 10.74 -12.67
CA GLN A 105 -9.32 11.11 -11.36
C GLN A 105 -8.48 10.44 -10.27
N THR A 106 -7.91 11.26 -9.40
CA THR A 106 -7.23 10.80 -8.20
C THR A 106 -8.21 10.71 -7.05
N ILE A 107 -8.23 9.57 -6.37
CA ILE A 107 -8.93 9.37 -5.11
C ILE A 107 -7.94 9.31 -3.95
N ASN A 108 -8.33 9.91 -2.83
CA ASN A 108 -7.61 9.85 -1.57
C ASN A 108 -8.47 9.09 -0.57
N TRP A 109 -7.98 7.93 -0.15
CA TRP A 109 -8.64 7.06 0.79
C TRP A 109 -7.84 6.99 2.09
N ASN A 110 -8.47 7.45 3.18
CA ASN A 110 -7.88 7.46 4.51
C ASN A 110 -8.49 6.34 5.34
N VAL A 111 -7.70 5.32 5.63
CA VAL A 111 -8.12 4.16 6.43
C VAL A 111 -7.63 4.32 7.86
N PRO A 112 -8.51 4.55 8.85
CA PRO A 112 -8.08 4.56 10.24
C PRO A 112 -7.58 3.17 10.63
N VAL A 113 -6.42 3.11 11.31
CA VAL A 113 -5.87 1.85 11.78
C VAL A 113 -6.79 1.28 12.87
N ASP A 114 -7.28 0.07 12.65
CA ASP A 114 -8.04 -0.68 13.66
C ASP A 114 -7.19 -1.84 14.23
N ARG A 115 -7.66 -2.47 15.30
CA ARG A 115 -6.95 -3.55 16.02
C ARG A 115 -6.45 -4.67 15.11
N ASN A 116 -7.22 -5.00 14.08
CA ASN A 116 -6.91 -6.06 13.12
C ASN A 116 -5.80 -5.70 12.11
N MET A 117 -5.37 -4.43 12.07
CA MET A 117 -4.36 -3.90 11.15
C MET A 117 -3.01 -3.57 11.83
N THR A 118 -2.93 -3.70 13.16
CA THR A 118 -1.80 -3.21 13.98
C THR A 118 -0.47 -3.91 13.75
N ARG A 119 -0.49 -5.14 13.23
CA ARG A 119 0.69 -5.93 12.90
C ARG A 119 0.52 -6.61 11.55
N TRP A 120 1.54 -6.56 10.72
CA TRP A 120 1.66 -7.24 9.44
C TRP A 120 2.91 -8.13 9.48
N ASN A 121 2.72 -9.45 9.42
CA ASN A 121 3.80 -10.41 9.63
C ASN A 121 4.75 -10.53 8.42
N LYS A 122 6.06 -10.67 8.70
CA LYS A 122 7.11 -10.98 7.71
C LYS A 122 6.91 -12.26 6.91
N SER A 123 6.15 -13.23 7.43
CA SER A 123 5.96 -14.55 6.80
C SER A 123 5.22 -14.51 5.44
N GLY A 124 4.91 -13.33 4.88
CA GLY A 124 4.37 -13.14 3.54
C GLY A 124 2.87 -13.45 3.38
N ASN A 125 2.30 -14.25 4.28
CA ASN A 125 0.87 -14.63 4.27
C ASN A 125 -0.07 -13.47 4.63
N GLU A 126 0.45 -12.40 5.22
CA GLU A 126 -0.32 -11.24 5.66
C GLU A 126 0.03 -9.98 4.86
N LYS A 127 0.54 -10.10 3.63
CA LYS A 127 0.91 -8.94 2.80
C LYS A 127 -0.30 -8.05 2.44
N PRO A 128 -0.08 -6.73 2.24
CA PRO A 128 -1.14 -5.81 1.83
C PRO A 128 -1.56 -6.13 0.42
N VAL A 129 -2.87 -6.22 0.25
CA VAL A 129 -3.53 -6.42 -1.04
C VAL A 129 -4.59 -5.34 -1.17
N ILE A 130 -4.61 -4.64 -2.29
CA ILE A 130 -5.67 -3.71 -2.67
C ILE A 130 -6.54 -4.42 -3.69
N GLN A 131 -7.77 -4.74 -3.32
CA GLN A 131 -8.78 -5.18 -4.30
C GLN A 131 -9.43 -3.96 -4.93
N VAL A 132 -9.62 -4.03 -6.24
CA VAL A 132 -10.34 -3.02 -7.02
C VAL A 132 -11.52 -3.68 -7.70
N GLU A 133 -12.72 -3.17 -7.42
CA GLU A 133 -13.97 -3.62 -8.02
C GLU A 133 -14.66 -2.44 -8.71
N TYR A 134 -15.14 -2.64 -9.94
CA TYR A 134 -15.94 -1.66 -10.66
C TYR A 134 -16.68 -2.35 -11.81
N SER A 135 -17.96 -2.02 -11.99
CA SER A 135 -18.76 -2.56 -13.08
C SER A 135 -19.77 -1.54 -13.59
N LYS A 136 -19.64 -1.12 -14.85
CA LYS A 136 -20.62 -0.25 -15.53
C LYS A 136 -20.75 -0.62 -17.01
N PRO A 137 -21.90 -0.40 -17.65
CA PRO A 137 -22.04 -0.65 -19.09
C PRO A 137 -21.06 0.21 -19.89
N VAL A 138 -20.68 -0.25 -21.07
CA VAL A 138 -19.96 0.60 -22.05
C VAL A 138 -20.92 1.67 -22.58
N TYR A 139 -20.43 2.87 -22.89
CA TYR A 139 -21.27 3.98 -23.37
C TYR A 139 -22.00 3.64 -24.69
N GLN A 140 -23.30 3.93 -24.78
CA GLN A 140 -24.19 3.54 -25.89
C GLN A 140 -24.98 4.73 -26.49
N GLY A 141 -24.27 5.79 -26.91
CA GLY A 141 -24.89 6.94 -27.58
C GLY A 141 -25.13 6.73 -29.08
N LEU A 142 -25.95 7.59 -29.71
CA LEU A 142 -26.18 7.55 -31.16
C LEU A 142 -24.93 7.90 -31.98
N ASP A 143 -24.01 8.63 -31.37
CA ASP A 143 -22.68 8.98 -31.88
C ASP A 143 -21.76 7.75 -32.02
N CYS A 144 -22.00 6.68 -31.25
CA CYS A 144 -21.28 5.41 -31.34
C CYS A 144 -21.50 4.66 -32.66
N PHE A 145 -22.44 5.10 -33.52
CA PHE A 145 -22.58 4.54 -34.86
C PHE A 145 -21.44 4.98 -35.81
N VAL A 146 -20.76 6.10 -35.49
CA VAL A 146 -19.70 6.67 -36.32
C VAL A 146 -18.39 6.93 -35.55
N LEU A 147 -18.43 6.89 -34.22
CA LEU A 147 -17.28 7.03 -33.33
C LEU A 147 -17.03 5.70 -32.59
N ASP A 148 -15.79 5.51 -32.14
CA ASP A 148 -15.45 4.40 -31.25
C ASP A 148 -15.92 4.71 -29.84
N CYS A 149 -16.80 3.85 -29.32
CA CYS A 149 -17.30 3.93 -27.94
C CYS A 149 -16.87 2.73 -27.10
N SER A 150 -15.79 2.04 -27.47
CA SER A 150 -15.21 0.98 -26.63
C SER A 150 -14.94 1.51 -25.22
N GLY A 151 -15.25 0.71 -24.20
CA GLY A 151 -15.01 1.10 -22.82
C GLY A 151 -13.57 0.85 -22.42
N ASP A 152 -13.02 1.65 -21.50
CA ASP A 152 -11.67 1.49 -21.00
C ASP A 152 -11.62 1.62 -19.48
N PHE A 153 -10.78 0.83 -18.83
CA PHE A 153 -10.43 0.98 -17.42
C PHE A 153 -8.93 0.99 -17.27
N THR A 154 -8.40 2.10 -16.76
CA THR A 154 -6.98 2.31 -16.49
C THR A 154 -6.75 2.63 -15.02
N ILE A 155 -5.77 1.96 -14.43
CA ILE A 155 -5.26 2.25 -13.09
C ILE A 155 -3.77 2.64 -13.21
N TYR A 156 -3.38 3.70 -12.52
CA TYR A 156 -1.99 4.14 -12.46
C TYR A 156 -1.27 3.50 -11.27
N TYR A 157 -0.05 3.07 -11.51
CA TYR A 157 0.80 2.35 -10.55
C TYR A 157 1.98 3.16 -10.04
N SER A 158 2.36 4.20 -10.77
CA SER A 158 3.49 5.07 -10.43
C SER A 158 3.14 6.50 -10.80
N ASN A 159 3.85 7.46 -10.19
CA ASN A 159 3.68 8.87 -10.46
C ASN A 159 4.34 9.25 -11.80
N GLN A 160 3.60 9.14 -12.90
CA GLN A 160 4.04 9.59 -14.23
C GLN A 160 2.99 10.55 -14.81
N ASN A 161 3.44 11.64 -15.44
CA ASN A 161 2.55 12.58 -16.14
C ASN A 161 1.39 13.14 -15.27
N ASN A 162 1.66 13.61 -14.04
CA ASN A 162 0.69 14.15 -13.07
C ASN A 162 -0.26 13.14 -12.38
N SER A 163 -0.11 11.83 -12.59
CA SER A 163 -0.87 10.84 -11.80
C SER A 163 -0.36 10.81 -10.35
N ALA A 164 -1.23 10.85 -9.35
CA ALA A 164 -0.81 10.72 -7.96
C ALA A 164 -1.10 9.30 -7.45
N VAL A 165 -0.04 8.56 -7.14
CA VAL A 165 -0.10 7.17 -6.67
C VAL A 165 0.86 7.01 -5.50
N GLU A 166 0.33 6.70 -4.32
CA GLU A 166 1.10 6.65 -3.07
C GLU A 166 0.33 5.87 -2.01
N VAL A 167 1.00 5.04 -1.21
CA VAL A 167 0.40 4.45 -0.01
C VAL A 167 1.33 4.60 1.18
N LEU A 168 0.85 5.30 2.21
CA LEU A 168 1.60 5.58 3.42
C LEU A 168 1.02 4.80 4.59
N PHE A 169 1.83 3.90 5.15
CA PHE A 169 1.51 3.20 6.38
C PHE A 169 2.06 3.98 7.60
N PRO A 170 1.28 4.16 8.68
CA PRO A 170 1.74 4.86 9.88
C PRO A 170 2.60 3.92 10.74
N VAL A 171 3.78 3.55 10.26
CA VAL A 171 4.65 2.56 10.89
C VAL A 171 5.26 3.11 12.19
N VAL A 172 5.26 2.28 13.24
CA VAL A 172 5.93 2.56 14.51
C VAL A 172 7.10 1.62 14.73
N ASN A 173 8.20 2.14 15.26
CA ASN A 173 9.33 1.32 15.66
C ASN A 173 8.98 0.59 16.97
N LYS A 174 8.49 -0.64 16.86
CA LYS A 174 8.51 -1.57 18.00
C LYS A 174 9.83 -2.32 17.91
N THR A 175 10.82 -1.89 18.69
CA THR A 175 11.94 -2.78 19.04
C THR A 175 11.31 -4.06 19.56
N GLU A 176 11.56 -5.19 18.92
CA GLU A 176 11.21 -6.49 19.48
C GLU A 176 11.66 -6.46 20.94
N PRO A 177 10.78 -6.75 21.92
CA PRO A 177 11.25 -6.89 23.28
C PRO A 177 12.36 -7.93 23.21
N ILE A 178 13.58 -7.52 23.56
CA ILE A 178 14.67 -8.44 23.86
C ILE A 178 14.02 -9.48 24.75
N VAL A 179 13.89 -10.70 24.23
CA VAL A 179 13.61 -11.85 25.07
C VAL A 179 14.77 -11.79 26.05
N VAL A 180 14.50 -11.31 27.27
CA VAL A 180 15.41 -11.53 28.38
C VAL A 180 15.24 -13.02 28.65
N ASP A 181 15.86 -13.81 27.78
CA ASP A 181 16.17 -15.18 28.10
C ASP A 181 17.16 -15.03 29.24
N ASP A 182 16.71 -15.41 30.41
CA ASP A 182 17.41 -15.21 31.67
C ASP A 182 18.63 -16.13 31.75
N GLU A 183 19.29 -16.48 30.64
CA GLU A 183 20.46 -17.36 30.64
C GLU A 183 21.49 -16.93 29.59
N THR A 184 22.46 -16.13 30.06
CA THR A 184 23.89 -16.24 29.71
C THR A 184 24.31 -16.17 28.23
N GLY A 185 24.99 -15.11 27.80
CA GLY A 185 25.86 -15.22 26.63
C GLY A 185 26.35 -13.93 25.98
N ILE A 186 27.66 -13.72 26.04
CA ILE A 186 28.42 -12.58 25.49
C ILE A 186 28.55 -12.67 23.95
N GLY A 187 28.51 -11.52 23.27
CA GLY A 187 29.11 -11.29 21.95
C GLY A 187 28.11 -10.68 20.95
N GLY A 188 28.31 -9.54 20.30
CA GLY A 188 29.53 -8.87 19.90
C GLY A 188 29.53 -8.75 18.37
N ALA A 189 29.57 -7.51 17.86
CA ALA A 189 29.72 -7.12 16.44
C ALA A 189 28.45 -7.39 15.58
N VAL A 190 28.06 -6.57 14.61
CA VAL A 190 28.69 -5.49 13.85
C VAL A 190 27.53 -4.68 13.26
N GLY A 191 27.67 -3.36 13.17
CA GLY A 191 26.75 -2.55 12.37
C GLY A 191 26.89 -2.95 10.90
N ASP A 192 25.81 -3.48 10.34
CA ASP A 192 25.71 -3.69 8.90
C ASP A 192 24.77 -2.64 8.32
N ALA A 193 25.30 -1.91 7.35
CA ALA A 193 24.70 -0.73 6.79
C ALA A 193 23.35 -1.06 6.14
N LEU A 194 22.30 -0.38 6.60
CA LEU A 194 20.99 -0.29 5.95
C LEU A 194 21.16 0.11 4.47
N PRO A 195 20.79 -0.72 3.50
CA PRO A 195 20.48 -0.24 2.17
C PRO A 195 19.00 0.19 2.20
N GLY A 196 18.75 1.50 2.31
CA GLY A 196 17.39 2.04 2.11
C GLY A 196 17.00 3.29 2.86
N PHE A 197 17.75 3.74 3.88
CA PHE A 197 17.44 5.01 4.57
C PHE A 197 18.73 5.79 4.78
N GLY A 198 18.81 7.00 4.25
CA GLY A 198 19.95 7.90 4.45
C GLY A 198 20.09 8.26 5.92
N LEU A 199 21.02 7.61 6.63
CA LEU A 199 21.32 7.90 8.03
C LEU A 199 22.35 9.02 8.14
N MET A 200 21.95 10.16 8.72
CA MET A 200 22.91 11.07 9.36
C MET A 200 23.51 10.36 10.58
N ALA A 201 24.81 10.07 10.53
CA ALA A 201 25.58 9.55 11.65
C ALA A 201 25.81 10.64 12.71
N GLY A 202 25.02 10.61 13.79
CA GLY A 202 25.25 11.42 14.99
C GLY A 202 26.20 10.70 15.94
N MET A 203 27.38 11.28 16.17
CA MET A 203 28.35 10.80 17.16
C MET A 203 27.78 10.91 18.58
N ALA A 204 27.87 9.83 19.36
CA ALA A 204 27.76 9.91 20.83
C ALA A 204 28.84 9.02 21.47
N ALA A 205 29.91 9.66 21.94
CA ALA A 205 30.93 9.02 22.75
C ALA A 205 30.40 8.81 24.18
N LEU A 206 30.36 7.56 24.63
CA LEU A 206 30.15 7.24 26.04
C LEU A 206 31.51 7.16 26.73
N ALA A 207 31.81 8.16 27.55
CA ALA A 207 32.85 8.08 28.57
C ALA A 207 32.16 8.23 29.93
N MET A 208 32.17 7.19 30.77
CA MET A 208 31.94 7.35 32.20
C MET A 208 32.90 6.48 33.01
N ALA A 209 33.45 7.13 34.02
CA ALA A 209 34.64 6.79 34.76
C ALA A 209 34.39 5.74 35.85
N ALA A 210 35.39 4.89 36.06
CA ALA A 210 35.48 4.01 37.21
C ALA A 210 35.77 4.84 38.48
N VAL A 211 34.95 4.66 39.52
CA VAL A 211 35.32 5.06 40.88
C VAL A 211 35.55 3.80 41.69
N ALA A 212 36.83 3.51 41.92
CA ALA A 212 37.28 2.54 42.90
C ALA A 212 37.54 3.22 44.25
N GLY A 213 37.07 2.59 45.32
CA GLY A 213 37.52 2.82 46.69
C GLY A 213 36.39 2.59 47.69
N SER A 214 36.58 2.02 48.88
CA SER A 214 37.68 1.28 49.48
C SER A 214 37.21 0.84 50.87
N ARG A 215 37.40 -0.45 51.19
CA ARG A 215 37.73 -1.06 52.50
C ARG A 215 36.84 -0.89 53.76
N VAL A 216 36.89 -1.97 54.57
CA VAL A 216 36.66 -2.16 56.03
C VAL A 216 35.17 -2.08 56.48
N LYS A 217 34.58 -2.99 57.29
CA LYS A 217 35.05 -3.87 58.37
C LYS A 217 34.25 -5.17 58.47
N LYS A 218 34.96 -6.23 58.90
CA LYS A 218 34.42 -7.45 59.52
C LYS A 218 34.57 -7.27 61.03
N GLU A 219 33.51 -7.45 61.81
CA GLU A 219 33.59 -7.65 63.26
C GLU A 219 32.60 -8.76 63.67
N GLU A 220 33.12 -9.64 64.52
CA GLU A 220 32.60 -10.81 65.26
C GLU A 220 31.23 -11.43 64.93
#